data_AF-A0A2D2AYV7-F1
#
_entry.id   AF-A0A2D2AYV7-F1
#
_cell.length_a   1.000
_cell.length_b   1.000
_cell.length_c   1.000
_cell.angle_alpha   90.00
_cell.angle_beta   90.00
_cell.angle_gamma   90.00
#
_symmetry.space_group_name_H-M   'P 1'
#
loop_
_entity.id
_entity.type
_entity.pdbx_description
1 polymer ?
#
loop_
_entity_poly.entity_id
_entity_poly.type
_entity_poly.pdbx_seq_one_letter_code
_entity_poly.pdbx_strand_id
1 'polypeptide(L)'
;MALYRKAECADAALASPKAGQSFDYLLLASDGKPDRSMARRQTLRAVSGDLVDYSEALIPVGKDSFPPEPRQVRMGILPTTILGGSVRYEGAAAAMEGLRPGTSAEIPITETRAGSPPKPAVATLTFVGCGLSEPIVVGAANEPVRVFHVKLPYSTSEKPGEFTRMIDTEFLVSQSRGWPIAERTPSGTLVLVANAE
;
A
#
# COMPACT_ATOMS: atom_id res chain seq x y z
N MET A 1 1.17 -14.60 12.64
CA MET A 1 -0.21 -14.82 12.18
C MET A 1 -0.27 -14.60 10.66
N ALA A 2 -1.01 -15.42 9.92
CA ALA A 2 -1.14 -15.28 8.48
C ALA A 2 -2.19 -14.22 8.11
N LEU A 3 -1.97 -13.49 7.01
CA LEU A 3 -2.94 -12.52 6.45
C LEU A 3 -3.76 -13.12 5.30
N TYR A 4 -3.24 -14.18 4.70
CA TYR A 4 -3.86 -14.90 3.59
C TYR A 4 -3.46 -16.37 3.66
N ARG A 5 -4.27 -17.21 3.02
CA ARG A 5 -3.89 -18.56 2.60
C ARG A 5 -3.55 -18.55 1.12
N LYS A 6 -2.54 -19.33 0.74
CA LYS A 6 -2.13 -19.46 -0.67
C LYS A 6 -3.29 -20.02 -1.51
N ALA A 7 -3.42 -19.50 -2.72
CA ALA A 7 -4.37 -19.95 -3.72
C ALA A 7 -3.72 -19.88 -5.11
N GLU A 8 -4.35 -20.54 -6.10
CA GLU A 8 -3.91 -20.43 -7.48
C GLU A 8 -4.13 -19.01 -8.01
N CYS A 9 -3.23 -18.56 -8.88
CA CYS A 9 -3.39 -17.29 -9.56
C CYS A 9 -4.34 -17.44 -10.74
N ALA A 10 -5.50 -16.78 -10.66
CA ALA A 10 -6.34 -16.57 -11.82
C ALA A 10 -5.66 -15.62 -12.81
N ASP A 11 -5.90 -15.81 -14.10
CA ASP A 11 -5.41 -14.92 -15.17
C ASP A 11 -6.09 -13.54 -15.18
N ALA A 12 -6.98 -13.27 -14.21
CA ALA A 12 -7.66 -11.99 -14.09
C ALA A 12 -6.68 -10.87 -13.72
N ALA A 13 -6.72 -9.77 -14.49
CA ALA A 13 -6.05 -8.53 -14.14
C ALA A 13 -6.64 -7.94 -12.84
N LEU A 14 -5.85 -7.12 -12.15
CA LEU A 14 -6.37 -6.32 -11.04
C LEU A 14 -7.42 -5.35 -11.58
N ALA A 15 -8.58 -5.28 -10.94
CA ALA A 15 -9.56 -4.25 -11.25
C ALA A 15 -8.95 -2.86 -11.00
N SER A 16 -9.33 -1.86 -11.79
CA SER A 16 -8.98 -0.47 -11.46
C SER A 16 -9.77 0.01 -10.25
N PRO A 17 -9.14 0.65 -9.25
CA PRO A 17 -9.85 1.24 -8.13
C PRO A 17 -10.72 2.42 -8.63
N LYS A 18 -11.73 2.79 -7.85
CA LYS A 18 -12.69 3.84 -8.23
C LYS A 18 -12.53 5.07 -7.34
N ALA A 19 -12.56 6.25 -7.95
CA ALA A 19 -12.66 7.51 -7.20
C ALA A 19 -13.94 7.51 -6.34
N GLY A 20 -13.87 8.13 -5.16
CA GLY A 20 -14.94 8.13 -4.15
C GLY A 20 -14.78 7.03 -3.08
N GLN A 21 -14.16 5.91 -3.43
CA GLN A 21 -13.99 4.80 -2.48
C GLN A 21 -13.15 5.20 -1.28
N SER A 22 -13.57 4.76 -0.09
CA SER A 22 -12.83 4.94 1.15
C SER A 22 -12.50 3.59 1.80
N PHE A 23 -11.30 3.49 2.37
CA PHE A 23 -10.73 2.30 2.98
C PHE A 23 -10.24 2.62 4.38
N ASP A 24 -10.79 1.93 5.39
CA ASP A 24 -10.43 2.09 6.79
C ASP A 24 -9.55 0.93 7.25
N TYR A 25 -8.35 1.26 7.71
CA TYR A 25 -7.37 0.31 8.22
C TYR A 25 -7.17 0.48 9.72
N LEU A 26 -7.01 -0.63 10.42
CA LEU A 26 -6.58 -0.67 11.81
C LEU A 26 -5.26 -1.42 11.93
N LEU A 27 -4.45 -1.04 12.92
CA LEU A 27 -3.25 -1.77 13.30
C LEU A 27 -3.64 -3.07 14.00
N LEU A 28 -2.98 -4.18 13.70
CA LEU A 28 -3.12 -5.40 14.48
C LEU A 28 -2.35 -5.28 15.79
N ALA A 29 -3.05 -5.43 16.89
CA ALA A 29 -2.45 -5.56 18.21
C ALA A 29 -1.72 -6.91 18.35
N SER A 30 -0.94 -7.05 19.42
CA SER A 30 -0.16 -8.27 19.72
C SER A 30 -1.02 -9.51 19.94
N ASP A 31 -2.27 -9.35 20.36
CA ASP A 31 -3.26 -10.43 20.50
C ASP A 31 -3.89 -10.85 19.16
N GLY A 32 -3.49 -10.21 18.07
CA GLY A 32 -3.94 -10.48 16.72
C GLY A 32 -5.32 -9.90 16.38
N LYS A 33 -5.83 -8.97 17.19
CA LYS A 33 -7.08 -8.27 16.89
C LYS A 33 -6.80 -6.84 16.39
N PRO A 34 -7.68 -6.29 15.54
CA PRO A 34 -7.59 -4.88 15.16
C PRO A 34 -7.68 -3.95 16.38
N ASP A 35 -6.64 -3.15 16.60
CA ASP A 35 -6.60 -2.08 17.59
C ASP A 35 -7.50 -0.94 17.14
N ARG A 36 -8.48 -0.60 17.98
CA ARG A 36 -9.46 0.46 17.74
C ARG A 36 -9.04 1.80 18.33
N SER A 37 -7.80 1.96 18.78
CA SER A 37 -7.31 3.25 19.30
C SER A 37 -7.14 4.29 18.19
N MET A 38 -6.77 3.86 16.99
CA MET A 38 -6.47 4.72 15.85
C MET A 38 -6.78 3.99 14.53
N ALA A 39 -7.45 4.68 13.61
CA ALA A 39 -7.66 4.22 12.25
C ALA A 39 -6.89 5.05 11.24
N ARG A 40 -6.38 4.41 10.18
CA ARG A 40 -5.90 5.08 8.97
C ARG A 40 -7.01 4.98 7.93
N ARG A 41 -7.56 6.12 7.53
CA ARG A 41 -8.53 6.21 6.42
C ARG A 41 -7.84 6.68 5.16
N GLN A 42 -8.04 5.96 4.07
CA GLN A 42 -7.60 6.36 2.74
C GLN A 42 -8.84 6.56 1.86
N THR A 43 -9.01 7.76 1.32
CA THR A 43 -10.14 8.09 0.42
C THR A 43 -9.60 8.43 -0.96
N LEU A 44 -9.99 7.65 -1.97
CA LEU A 44 -9.56 7.85 -3.35
C LEU A 44 -10.28 9.07 -3.94
N ARG A 45 -9.50 10.08 -4.34
CA ARG A 45 -9.98 11.37 -4.85
C ARG A 45 -10.12 11.37 -6.36
N ALA A 46 -9.12 10.82 -7.05
CA ALA A 46 -9.13 10.72 -8.50
C ALA A 46 -8.38 9.46 -8.94
N VAL A 47 -8.81 8.88 -10.06
CA VAL A 47 -8.13 7.76 -10.72
C VAL A 47 -8.01 8.11 -12.20
N SER A 48 -6.79 8.11 -12.72
CA SER A 48 -6.49 8.44 -14.12
C SER A 48 -5.49 7.43 -14.67
N GLY A 49 -5.99 6.45 -15.43
CA GLY A 49 -5.17 5.32 -15.85
C GLY A 49 -4.70 4.53 -14.63
N ASP A 50 -3.39 4.44 -14.45
CA ASP A 50 -2.77 3.80 -13.28
C ASP A 50 -2.47 4.78 -12.14
N LEU A 51 -2.70 6.08 -12.30
CA LEU A 51 -2.48 7.06 -11.24
C LEU A 51 -3.70 7.13 -10.31
N VAL A 52 -3.47 7.11 -9.01
CA VAL A 52 -4.51 7.26 -7.99
C VAL A 52 -4.11 8.36 -7.02
N ASP A 53 -4.89 9.43 -7.00
CA ASP A 53 -4.83 10.47 -5.97
C ASP A 53 -5.74 10.05 -4.82
N TYR A 54 -5.24 10.12 -3.59
CA TYR A 54 -6.01 9.79 -2.40
C TYR A 54 -5.66 10.72 -1.25
N SER A 55 -6.57 10.88 -0.29
CA SER A 55 -6.26 11.55 0.97
C SER A 55 -6.10 10.52 2.07
N GLU A 56 -5.06 10.67 2.88
CA GLU A 56 -4.83 9.84 4.05
C GLU A 56 -5.13 10.64 5.33
N ALA A 57 -5.95 10.09 6.22
CA ALA A 57 -6.24 10.69 7.52
C ALA A 57 -6.00 9.67 8.63
N LEU A 58 -5.38 10.12 9.72
CA LEU A 58 -5.34 9.38 10.98
C LEU A 58 -6.50 9.83 11.86
N ILE A 59 -7.33 8.88 12.26
CA ILE A 59 -8.55 9.11 13.03
C ILE A 59 -8.37 8.43 14.39
N PRO A 60 -8.04 9.18 15.46
CA PRO A 60 -8.05 8.64 16.81
C PRO A 60 -9.51 8.43 17.26
N VAL A 61 -9.79 7.33 17.94
CA VAL A 61 -11.15 7.09 18.44
C VAL A 61 -11.46 8.07 19.60
N GLY A 62 -12.53 8.84 19.44
CA GLY A 62 -13.00 9.81 20.43
C GLY A 62 -12.27 11.15 20.43
N LYS A 63 -11.45 11.45 19.42
CA LYS A 63 -10.78 12.75 19.25
C LYS A 63 -10.98 13.28 17.83
N ASP A 64 -10.66 14.56 17.65
CA ASP A 64 -10.64 15.17 16.33
C ASP A 64 -9.64 14.45 15.42
N SER A 65 -10.06 14.20 14.17
CA SER A 65 -9.19 13.64 13.14
C SER A 65 -8.08 14.62 12.78
N PHE A 66 -6.87 14.12 12.52
CA PHE A 66 -5.84 14.94 11.90
C PHE A 66 -6.29 15.37 10.50
N PRO A 67 -5.90 16.57 10.01
CA PRO A 67 -6.21 17.00 8.65
C PRO A 67 -5.77 15.94 7.63
N PRO A 68 -6.62 15.58 6.65
CA PRO A 68 -6.22 14.63 5.62
C PRO A 68 -5.06 15.16 4.79
N GLU A 69 -4.03 14.34 4.60
CA GLU A 69 -2.89 14.67 3.77
C GLU A 69 -3.12 14.16 2.35
N PRO A 70 -3.00 15.02 1.31
CA PRO A 70 -3.12 14.59 -0.08
C PRO A 70 -1.90 13.75 -0.46
N ARG A 71 -2.16 12.65 -1.17
CA ARG A 71 -1.17 11.66 -1.59
C ARG A 71 -1.48 11.21 -3.01
N GLN A 72 -0.46 10.74 -3.71
CA GLN A 72 -0.58 10.22 -5.07
C GLN A 72 0.25 8.94 -5.19
N VAL A 73 -0.29 7.95 -5.90
CA VAL A 73 0.28 6.60 -6.04
C VAL A 73 0.03 6.07 -7.44
N ARG A 74 0.72 5.00 -7.81
CA ARG A 74 0.30 4.16 -8.93
C ARG A 74 -0.46 2.94 -8.42
N MET A 75 -1.51 2.52 -9.13
CA MET A 75 -2.41 1.41 -8.77
C MET A 75 -1.62 0.21 -8.25
N GLY A 76 -1.99 -0.29 -7.08
CA GLY A 76 -1.46 -1.55 -6.53
C GLY A 76 -0.03 -1.52 -5.97
N ILE A 77 0.72 -0.42 -6.09
CA ILE A 77 2.01 -0.25 -5.40
C ILE A 77 1.90 0.88 -4.38
N LEU A 78 1.97 0.51 -3.11
CA LEU A 78 2.33 1.40 -2.01
C LEU A 78 3.45 0.73 -1.20
N PRO A 79 4.27 1.41 -0.37
CA PRO A 79 4.01 2.64 0.40
C PRO A 79 4.65 3.90 -0.20
N THR A 80 3.86 4.96 -0.35
CA THR A 80 4.30 6.31 -0.73
C THR A 80 4.59 7.19 0.48
N THR A 81 4.30 6.68 1.67
CA THR A 81 4.44 7.40 2.92
C THR A 81 5.85 7.25 3.44
N ILE A 82 6.67 8.22 3.07
CA ILE A 82 7.85 8.59 3.84
C ILE A 82 7.48 9.86 4.60
N LEU A 83 7.73 9.90 5.90
CA LEU A 83 7.52 11.11 6.70
C LEU A 83 8.25 12.31 6.08
N GLY A 84 7.48 13.35 5.74
CA GLY A 84 7.98 14.58 5.09
C GLY A 84 8.34 14.44 3.60
N GLY A 85 7.85 13.41 2.91
CA GLY A 85 8.10 13.19 1.49
C GLY A 85 7.03 12.39 0.76
N SER A 86 7.31 12.11 -0.51
CA SER A 86 6.52 11.30 -1.43
C SER A 86 7.42 10.51 -2.38
N VAL A 87 6.93 9.37 -2.86
CA VAL A 87 7.61 8.58 -3.90
C VAL A 87 6.73 8.51 -5.14
N ARG A 88 7.28 8.87 -6.29
CA ARG A 88 6.68 8.65 -7.60
C ARG A 88 7.31 7.42 -8.23
N TYR A 89 6.51 6.42 -8.59
CA TYR A 89 6.98 5.26 -9.35
C TYR A 89 6.87 5.53 -10.85
N GLU A 90 7.76 4.97 -11.66
CA GLU A 90 7.74 5.08 -13.13
C GLU A 90 7.51 3.70 -13.75
N GLY A 91 6.51 3.55 -14.63
CA GLY A 91 6.24 2.29 -15.33
C GLY A 91 5.67 1.13 -14.49
N ALA A 92 5.22 1.42 -13.26
CA ALA A 92 4.78 0.43 -12.28
C ALA A 92 3.65 -0.52 -12.75
N ALA A 93 2.63 -0.01 -13.44
CA ALA A 93 1.49 -0.82 -13.87
C ALA A 93 1.90 -1.95 -14.82
N ALA A 94 2.67 -1.63 -15.86
CA ALA A 94 3.19 -2.62 -16.80
C ALA A 94 4.12 -3.64 -16.11
N ALA A 95 4.90 -3.20 -15.12
CA ALA A 95 5.74 -4.10 -14.33
C ALA A 95 4.88 -5.09 -13.52
N MET A 96 3.81 -4.63 -12.86
CA MET A 96 2.90 -5.50 -12.10
C MET A 96 2.17 -6.52 -12.97
N GLU A 97 1.67 -6.10 -14.13
CA GLU A 97 0.95 -6.96 -15.07
C GLU A 97 1.84 -8.04 -15.67
N GLY A 98 3.11 -7.73 -15.93
CA GLY A 98 4.07 -8.67 -16.51
C GLY A 98 4.70 -9.66 -15.52
N LEU A 99 4.56 -9.45 -14.21
CA LEU A 99 5.17 -10.31 -13.20
C LEU A 99 4.44 -11.66 -13.06
N ARG A 100 5.24 -12.72 -12.99
CA ARG A 100 4.79 -14.08 -12.63
C ARG A 100 5.05 -14.37 -11.14
N PRO A 101 4.31 -15.28 -10.50
CA PRO A 101 4.57 -15.65 -9.12
C PRO A 101 6.04 -16.06 -8.91
N GLY A 102 6.66 -15.52 -7.85
CA GLY A 102 8.07 -15.72 -7.52
C GLY A 102 9.06 -14.84 -8.29
N THR A 103 8.60 -13.99 -9.22
CA THR A 103 9.48 -13.10 -10.00
C THR A 103 9.55 -11.70 -9.42
N SER A 104 10.62 -10.98 -9.74
CA SER A 104 10.83 -9.60 -9.30
C SER A 104 11.10 -8.67 -10.48
N ALA A 105 10.71 -7.41 -10.32
CA ALA A 105 11.02 -6.33 -11.25
C ALA A 105 11.64 -5.17 -10.48
N GLU A 106 12.57 -4.49 -11.13
CA GLU A 106 13.10 -3.20 -10.70
C GLU A 106 12.19 -2.09 -11.24
N ILE A 107 11.76 -1.21 -10.36
CA ILE A 107 10.86 -0.10 -10.69
C ILE A 107 11.61 1.19 -10.42
N PRO A 108 11.89 2.00 -11.46
CA PRO A 108 12.45 3.32 -11.25
C PRO A 108 11.50 4.17 -10.42
N ILE A 109 12.06 4.91 -9.47
CA ILE A 109 11.31 5.80 -8.59
C ILE A 109 11.97 7.17 -8.52
N THR A 110 11.18 8.18 -8.16
CA THR A 110 11.65 9.50 -7.76
C THR A 110 11.13 9.81 -6.36
N GLU A 111 12.01 9.93 -5.37
CA GLU A 111 11.67 10.47 -4.05
C GLU A 111 11.64 12.00 -4.13
N THR A 112 10.65 12.63 -3.50
CA THR A 112 10.58 14.07 -3.31
C THR A 112 10.38 14.37 -1.83
N ARG A 113 11.17 15.31 -1.29
CA ARG A 113 11.10 15.76 0.10
C ARG A 113 11.03 17.28 0.13
N ALA A 114 10.36 17.82 1.15
CA ALA A 114 10.33 19.27 1.36
C ALA A 114 11.77 19.81 1.51
N GLY A 115 12.11 20.85 0.74
CA GLY A 115 13.43 21.50 0.80
C GLY A 115 14.58 20.71 0.15
N SER A 116 14.29 19.70 -0.68
CA SER A 116 15.32 18.95 -1.43
C SER A 116 14.89 18.71 -2.88
N PRO A 117 15.84 18.67 -3.84
CA PRO A 117 15.52 18.32 -5.21
C PRO A 117 15.00 16.88 -5.31
N PRO A 118 14.13 16.55 -6.29
CA PRO A 118 13.70 15.18 -6.53
C PRO A 118 14.90 14.27 -6.79
N LYS A 119 14.92 13.07 -6.19
CA LYS A 119 16.03 12.14 -6.30
C LYS A 119 15.61 10.80 -6.92
N PRO A 120 16.25 10.35 -8.02
CA PRO A 120 15.96 9.07 -8.63
C PRO A 120 16.55 7.90 -7.83
N ALA A 121 15.82 6.78 -7.78
CA ALA A 121 16.23 5.52 -7.17
C ALA A 121 15.57 4.34 -7.88
N VAL A 122 15.81 3.12 -7.38
CA VAL A 122 15.16 1.89 -7.85
C VAL A 122 14.53 1.16 -6.66
N ALA A 123 13.23 0.88 -6.76
CA ALA A 123 12.55 -0.04 -5.86
C ALA A 123 12.54 -1.45 -6.46
N THR A 124 12.48 -2.47 -5.62
CA THR A 124 12.24 -3.86 -6.05
C THR A 124 10.81 -4.24 -5.71
N LEU A 125 10.07 -4.71 -6.70
CA LEU A 125 8.75 -5.31 -6.54
C LEU A 125 8.85 -6.80 -6.85
N THR A 126 8.50 -7.64 -5.88
CA THR A 126 8.39 -9.09 -6.05
C THR A 126 6.93 -9.49 -6.03
N PHE A 127 6.46 -10.18 -7.06
CA PHE A 127 5.15 -10.82 -7.02
C PHE A 127 5.28 -12.17 -6.32
N VAL A 128 4.80 -12.26 -5.09
CA VAL A 128 4.92 -13.45 -4.25
C VAL A 128 3.99 -14.56 -4.75
N GLY A 129 2.76 -14.20 -5.11
CA GLY A 129 1.74 -15.13 -5.60
C GLY A 129 0.33 -14.68 -5.24
N CYS A 130 -0.63 -15.59 -5.33
CA CYS A 130 -2.03 -15.31 -5.07
C CYS A 130 -2.52 -15.99 -3.78
N GLY A 131 -3.62 -15.45 -3.26
CA GLY A 131 -4.21 -15.96 -2.04
C GLY A 131 -5.67 -15.56 -1.87
N LEU A 132 -6.24 -16.05 -0.78
CA LEU A 132 -7.50 -15.59 -0.22
C LEU A 132 -7.18 -14.99 1.14
N SER A 133 -7.62 -13.76 1.37
CA SER A 133 -7.43 -13.10 2.67
C SER A 133 -8.09 -13.87 3.81
N GLU A 134 -7.45 -13.82 4.98
CA GLU A 134 -7.96 -14.43 6.20
C GLU A 134 -9.06 -13.55 6.86
N PRO A 135 -9.94 -14.12 7.71
CA PRO A 135 -11.00 -13.37 8.39
C PRO A 135 -10.53 -12.19 9.25
N ILE A 136 -9.24 -12.14 9.58
CA ILE A 136 -8.63 -11.00 10.28
C ILE A 136 -8.67 -9.71 9.45
N VAL A 137 -8.72 -9.80 8.12
CA VAL A 137 -8.94 -8.68 7.23
C VAL A 137 -10.46 -8.44 7.12
N VAL A 138 -11.04 -7.91 8.18
CA VAL A 138 -12.50 -7.87 8.40
C VAL A 138 -13.27 -7.26 7.22
N GLY A 139 -12.77 -6.17 6.62
CA GLY A 139 -13.43 -5.48 5.51
C GLY A 139 -13.32 -6.19 4.16
N ALA A 140 -12.61 -7.31 4.11
CA ALA A 140 -12.27 -8.03 2.88
C ALA A 140 -11.96 -9.50 3.16
N ALA A 141 -12.74 -10.19 4.00
CA ALA A 141 -12.48 -11.60 4.34
C ALA A 141 -12.75 -12.54 3.15
N ASN A 142 -11.89 -13.53 2.93
CA ASN A 142 -11.95 -14.46 1.78
C ASN A 142 -11.89 -13.79 0.41
N GLU A 143 -11.31 -12.59 0.35
CA GLU A 143 -11.15 -11.83 -0.88
C GLU A 143 -9.94 -12.36 -1.67
N PRO A 144 -10.08 -12.62 -2.98
CA PRO A 144 -8.97 -12.92 -3.83
C PRO A 144 -7.96 -11.78 -3.85
N VAL A 145 -6.70 -12.10 -3.55
CA VAL A 145 -5.61 -11.14 -3.48
C VAL A 145 -4.44 -11.55 -4.35
N ARG A 146 -3.68 -10.55 -4.81
CA ARG A 146 -2.30 -10.70 -5.26
C ARG A 146 -1.39 -10.18 -4.16
N VAL A 147 -0.36 -10.96 -3.84
CA VAL A 147 0.57 -10.67 -2.76
C VAL A 147 1.87 -10.15 -3.34
N PHE A 148 2.27 -8.96 -2.92
CA PHE A 148 3.47 -8.30 -3.38
C PHE A 148 4.41 -8.02 -2.21
N HIS A 149 5.71 -8.12 -2.47
CA HIS A 149 6.75 -7.67 -1.56
C HIS A 149 7.48 -6.50 -2.19
N VAL A 150 7.60 -5.39 -1.48
CA VAL A 150 8.23 -4.16 -1.95
C VAL A 150 9.42 -3.83 -1.08
N LYS A 151 10.57 -3.60 -1.71
CA LYS A 151 11.76 -3.00 -1.10
C LYS A 151 11.97 -1.61 -1.70
N LEU A 152 11.79 -0.59 -0.87
CA LEU A 152 11.78 0.80 -1.30
C LEU A 152 12.90 1.58 -0.60
N PRO A 153 13.94 2.03 -1.32
CA PRO A 153 14.97 2.89 -0.74
C PRO A 153 14.39 4.27 -0.48
N TYR A 154 14.75 4.84 0.66
CA TYR A 154 14.35 6.20 1.01
C TYR A 154 15.46 6.93 1.75
N SER A 155 15.49 8.24 1.55
CA SER A 155 16.33 9.15 2.34
C SER A 155 15.64 9.51 3.66
N THR A 156 16.39 10.01 4.64
CA THR A 156 15.82 10.45 5.94
C THR A 156 15.90 11.97 6.05
N SER A 157 15.22 12.57 7.03
CA SER A 157 15.36 13.99 7.32
C SER A 157 16.79 14.38 7.74
N GLU A 158 17.54 13.46 8.36
CA GLU A 158 18.92 13.68 8.78
C GLU A 158 19.90 13.65 7.60
N LYS A 159 19.57 12.88 6.56
CA LYS A 159 20.38 12.75 5.34
C LYS A 159 19.48 12.87 4.10
N PRO A 160 18.95 14.07 3.80
CA PRO A 160 18.07 14.28 2.66
C PRO A 160 18.79 13.92 1.37
N GLY A 161 18.14 13.13 0.54
CA GLY A 161 18.74 12.65 -0.70
C GLY A 161 19.86 11.63 -0.50
N GLU A 162 20.14 11.07 0.67
CA GLU A 162 20.96 9.86 0.77
C GLU A 162 20.07 8.66 1.11
N PHE A 163 19.94 7.70 0.19
CA PHE A 163 19.15 6.48 0.39
C PHE A 163 19.82 5.54 1.40
N THR A 164 19.68 5.90 2.68
CA THR A 164 20.35 5.24 3.80
C THR A 164 19.45 4.22 4.50
N ARG A 165 18.17 4.15 4.12
CA ARG A 165 17.18 3.27 4.73
C ARG A 165 16.38 2.53 3.67
N MET A 166 15.82 1.41 4.10
CA MET A 166 14.95 0.56 3.30
C MET A 166 13.61 0.40 4.00
N ILE A 167 12.53 0.63 3.27
CA ILE A 167 11.20 0.14 3.65
C ILE A 167 11.05 -1.24 3.03
N ASP A 168 10.73 -2.23 3.86
CA ASP A 168 10.43 -3.59 3.47
C ASP A 168 8.97 -3.84 3.82
N THR A 169 8.13 -4.16 2.83
CA THR A 169 6.68 -4.24 3.06
C THR A 169 6.00 -5.29 2.20
N GLU A 170 5.17 -6.12 2.82
CA GLU A 170 4.29 -7.07 2.15
C GLU A 170 2.87 -6.47 2.03
N PHE A 171 2.31 -6.49 0.82
CA PHE A 171 0.97 -6.02 0.52
C PHE A 171 0.09 -7.14 0.02
N LEU A 172 -1.16 -7.13 0.47
CA LEU A 172 -2.24 -7.90 -0.13
C LEU A 172 -3.09 -6.93 -0.93
N VAL A 173 -3.04 -7.01 -2.25
CA VAL A 173 -3.85 -6.18 -3.15
C VAL A 173 -5.07 -6.97 -3.56
N SER A 174 -6.26 -6.43 -3.30
CA SER A 174 -7.51 -7.03 -3.74
C SER A 174 -7.59 -7.08 -5.26
N GLN A 175 -7.99 -8.23 -5.81
CA GLN A 175 -8.20 -8.37 -7.24
C GLN A 175 -9.45 -7.63 -7.74
N SER A 176 -10.50 -7.53 -6.92
CA SER A 176 -11.76 -6.87 -7.29
C SER A 176 -11.75 -5.36 -7.06
N ARG A 177 -10.86 -4.86 -6.19
CA ARG A 177 -10.77 -3.44 -5.84
C ARG A 177 -9.52 -2.75 -6.40
N GLY A 178 -8.50 -3.50 -6.80
CA GLY A 178 -7.22 -2.92 -7.24
C GLY A 178 -6.45 -2.17 -6.16
N TRP A 179 -6.83 -2.36 -4.90
CA TRP A 179 -6.34 -1.57 -3.76
C TRP A 179 -5.81 -2.47 -2.64
N PRO A 180 -4.79 -2.05 -1.88
CA PRO A 180 -4.30 -2.82 -0.74
C PRO A 180 -5.38 -3.04 0.32
N ILE A 181 -5.56 -4.27 0.79
CA ILE A 181 -6.45 -4.62 1.89
C ILE A 181 -5.69 -5.02 3.16
N ALA A 182 -4.39 -5.29 3.04
CA ALA A 182 -3.49 -5.41 4.18
C ALA A 182 -2.07 -4.99 3.79
N GLU A 183 -1.34 -4.52 4.79
CA GLU A 183 0.05 -4.07 4.70
C GLU A 183 0.80 -4.59 5.93
N ARG A 184 1.95 -5.23 5.72
CA ARG A 184 2.84 -5.69 6.79
C ARG A 184 4.21 -5.08 6.63
N THR A 185 4.62 -4.32 7.63
CA THR A 185 5.95 -3.73 7.77
C THR A 185 6.65 -4.31 9.01
N PRO A 186 7.96 -4.04 9.21
CA PRO A 186 8.63 -4.34 10.47
C PRO A 186 8.04 -3.62 11.70
N SER A 187 7.36 -2.49 11.50
CA SER A 187 6.75 -1.71 12.59
C SER A 187 5.33 -2.14 12.95
N GLY A 188 4.68 -2.96 12.12
CA GLY A 188 3.33 -3.44 12.41
C GLY A 188 2.60 -3.99 11.20
N THR A 189 1.34 -4.37 11.39
CA THR A 189 0.48 -4.86 10.32
C THR A 189 -0.83 -4.10 10.32
N LEU A 190 -1.17 -3.48 9.21
CA LEU A 190 -2.43 -2.79 8.98
C LEU A 190 -3.37 -3.69 8.19
N VAL A 191 -4.62 -3.79 8.62
CA VAL A 191 -5.65 -4.58 7.94
C VAL A 191 -6.90 -3.74 7.68
N LEU A 192 -7.52 -3.94 6.53
CA LEU A 192 -8.79 -3.33 6.18
C LEU A 192 -9.89 -3.85 7.11
N VAL A 193 -10.65 -2.94 7.71
CA VAL A 193 -11.80 -3.27 8.56
C VAL A 193 -13.13 -2.79 8.02
N ALA A 194 -13.12 -1.76 7.17
CA ALA A 194 -14.30 -1.28 6.49
C ALA A 194 -13.92 -0.64 5.15
N ASN A 195 -14.84 -0.69 4.20
CA ASN A 195 -14.79 0.10 2.98
C ASN A 195 -16.16 0.74 2.74
N ALA A 196 -16.15 1.93 2.13
CA ALA A 196 -17.35 2.61 1.66
C ALA A 196 -17.18 2.94 0.17
N GLU A 197 -18.26 2.79 -0.59
CA GLU A 197 -18.36 3.16 -2.00
C GLU A 197 -18.97 4.55 -2.19
#